data_AF-A0A2E6Y401-F1
#
_entry.id   AF-A0A2E6Y401-F1
#
_cell.length_a   1.000
_cell.length_b   1.000
_cell.length_c   1.000
_cell.angle_alpha   90.00
_cell.angle_beta   90.00
_cell.angle_gamma   90.00
#
_symmetry.space_group_name_H-M   'P 1'
#
loop_
_entity.id
_entity.type
_entity.pdbx_description
1 polymer ?
#
loop_
_entity_poly.entity_id
_entity_poly.type
_entity_poly.pdbx_seq_one_letter_code
_entity_poly.pdbx_strand_id
1 'polypeptide(L)' 'MRALFRLRTPAALVASLVGGLSPAVAKSFERPIPAPQTDQAEVWFLVASLALVLSLVAVQWLVARR' A
#
# COMPACT_ATOMS: atom_id res chain seq x y z
N MET A 1 -19.64 -34.38 -27.78
CA MET A 1 -19.66 -33.44 -26.63
C MET A 1 -18.65 -32.32 -26.88
N ARG A 2 -19.04 -31.26 -27.60
CA ARG A 2 -18.18 -30.10 -27.87
C ARG A 2 -18.44 -29.07 -26.76
N ALA A 3 -17.44 -28.86 -25.90
CA ALA A 3 -17.50 -27.85 -24.85
C ALA A 3 -17.59 -26.46 -25.48
N LEU A 4 -18.75 -25.81 -25.32
CA LEU A 4 -18.96 -24.39 -25.61
C LEU A 4 -18.29 -23.56 -24.51
N PHE A 5 -16.96 -23.48 -24.54
CA PHE A 5 -16.21 -22.51 -23.74
C PHE A 5 -16.27 -21.16 -24.45
N ARG A 6 -17.43 -20.50 -24.42
CA ARG A 6 -17.55 -19.09 -24.83
C ARG A 6 -16.74 -18.28 -23.82
N LEU A 7 -15.57 -17.79 -24.22
CA LEU A 7 -14.81 -16.80 -23.49
C LEU A 7 -15.74 -15.63 -23.15
N ARG A 8 -16.19 -15.55 -21.90
CA ARG A 8 -16.70 -14.32 -21.30
C ARG A 8 -15.53 -13.36 -21.31
N THR A 9 -15.51 -12.48 -22.30
CA THR A 9 -14.42 -11.54 -22.54
C THR A 9 -14.15 -10.74 -21.26
N PRO A 10 -12.93 -10.74 -20.71
CA PRO A 10 -12.59 -9.99 -19.51
C PRO A 10 -12.82 -8.48 -19.70
N ALA A 11 -12.86 -8.02 -20.94
CA ALA A 11 -13.21 -6.66 -21.34
C ALA A 11 -14.58 -6.20 -20.81
N ALA A 12 -15.60 -7.08 -20.74
CA ALA A 12 -16.92 -6.69 -20.22
C ALA A 12 -16.90 -6.51 -18.70
N LEU A 13 -16.09 -7.30 -17.98
CA LEU A 13 -15.86 -7.16 -16.53
C LEU A 13 -15.09 -5.88 -16.23
N VAL A 14 -14.03 -5.60 -17.00
CA VAL A 14 -13.24 -4.37 -16.88
C VAL A 14 -14.08 -3.14 -17.21
N ALA A 15 -14.91 -3.17 -18.26
CA ALA A 15 -15.81 -2.07 -18.62
C ALA A 15 -16.86 -1.80 -17.53
N SER A 16 -17.38 -2.85 -16.89
CA SER A 16 -18.33 -2.72 -15.77
C SER A 16 -17.66 -2.16 -14.50
N LEU A 17 -16.38 -2.48 -14.26
CA LEU A 17 -15.59 -1.94 -13.15
C LEU A 17 -15.19 -0.48 -13.37
N VAL A 18 -14.97 -0.07 -14.62
CA VAL A 18 -14.51 1.29 -14.99
C VAL A 18 -15.66 2.27 -15.23
N GLY A 19 -16.85 1.79 -15.60
CA GLY A 19 -18.01 2.64 -15.92
C GLY A 19 -18.48 3.59 -14.81
N GLY A 20 -18.08 3.35 -13.55
CA GLY A 20 -18.34 4.24 -12.42
C GLY A 20 -17.36 5.42 -12.27
N LEU A 21 -16.21 5.41 -12.97
CA LEU A 21 -15.17 6.44 -12.88
C LEU A 21 -15.45 7.60 -13.84
N SER A 22 -16.64 8.20 -13.75
CA SER A 22 -16.91 9.42 -14.52
C SER A 22 -16.15 10.61 -13.89
N PRO A 23 -15.62 11.54 -14.71
CA PRO A 23 -14.96 12.74 -14.18
C PRO A 23 -15.89 13.61 -13.33
N ALA A 24 -17.21 13.43 -13.44
CA ALA A 24 -18.20 14.05 -12.56
C ALA A 24 -18.09 13.56 -11.11
N VAL A 25 -17.78 12.28 -10.86
CA VAL A 25 -17.58 11.71 -9.51
C VAL A 25 -16.23 12.15 -8.92
N ALA A 26 -15.21 12.36 -9.76
CA ALA A 26 -13.91 12.88 -9.34
C ALA A 26 -13.95 14.37 -8.95
N LYS A 27 -14.85 15.17 -9.56
CA LYS A 27 -14.97 16.61 -9.27
C LYS A 27 -15.48 16.93 -7.86
N SER A 28 -16.21 16.02 -7.24
CA SER A 28 -16.69 16.17 -5.86
C SER A 28 -15.72 15.56 -4.83
N PHE A 29 -14.66 14.89 -5.28
CA PHE A 29 -13.64 14.36 -4.40
C PHE A 29 -12.66 15.46 -4.03
N GLU A 30 -12.81 16.02 -2.84
CA GLU A 30 -11.79 16.86 -2.25
C GLU A 30 -10.66 15.97 -1.75
N ARG A 31 -9.42 16.22 -2.21
CA ARG A 31 -8.27 15.39 -1.82
C ARG A 31 -7.97 15.66 -0.35
N PRO A 32 -8.03 14.65 0.55
CA PRO A 32 -7.67 14.89 1.94
C PRO A 32 -6.24 15.41 2.02
N ILE A 33 -6.07 16.58 2.65
CA ILE A 33 -4.74 17.15 2.89
C ILE A 33 -4.07 16.28 3.95
N PRO A 34 -2.89 15.69 3.67
CA PRO A 34 -2.15 14.97 4.68
C PRO A 34 -1.92 15.85 5.90
N ALA A 35 -2.08 15.28 7.10
CA ALA A 35 -1.72 16.00 8.31
C ALA A 35 -0.26 16.47 8.23
N PRO A 36 0.05 17.68 8.72
CA PRO A 36 1.42 18.17 8.73
C PRO A 36 2.30 17.22 9.57
N GLN A 37 3.54 17.04 9.13
CA GLN A 37 4.53 16.32 9.90
C GLN A 37 4.78 17.07 11.20
N THR A 38 4.73 16.36 12.33
CA THR A 38 4.92 16.96 13.65
C THR A 38 6.32 16.65 14.17
N ASP A 39 6.90 17.58 14.93
CA ASP A 39 8.18 17.38 15.62
C ASP A 39 8.17 16.09 16.46
N GLN A 40 7.03 15.78 17.08
CA GLN A 40 6.85 14.55 17.84
C GLN A 40 6.94 13.29 16.96
N ALA A 41 6.34 13.29 15.77
CA ALA A 41 6.40 12.16 14.84
C ALA A 41 7.83 11.92 14.37
N GLU A 42 8.60 12.98 14.11
CA GLU A 42 10.01 12.89 13.70
C GLU A 42 10.89 12.28 14.80
N VAL A 43 10.70 12.70 16.06
CA VAL A 43 11.44 12.14 17.19
C VAL A 43 11.15 10.66 17.38
N TRP A 44 9.88 10.25 17.31
CA TRP A 44 9.53 8.83 17.46
C TRP A 44 10.00 7.98 16.29
N PHE A 45 9.98 8.52 15.07
CA PHE A 45 10.56 7.84 13.91
C PHE A 45 12.06 7.59 14.10
N LEU A 46 12.80 8.58 14.60
CA LEU A 46 14.23 8.43 14.92
C LEU A 46 14.46 7.35 15.98
N VAL A 47 13.71 7.39 17.09
CA VAL A 47 13.82 6.39 18.17
C VAL A 47 13.53 4.98 17.64
N ALA A 48 12.45 4.81 16.87
CA ALA A 48 12.10 3.52 16.27
C ALA A 48 13.19 3.01 15.31
N SER A 49 13.75 3.90 14.50
CA SER A 49 14.84 3.57 13.56
C SER A 49 16.11 3.10 14.29
N LEU A 50 16.50 3.80 15.36
CA LEU A 50 17.63 3.40 16.19
C LEU A 50 17.38 2.04 16.86
N ALA A 51 16.18 1.83 17.41
CA ALA A 51 15.81 0.56 18.02
C ALA A 51 15.86 -0.61 17.01
N LEU A 52 15.41 -0.39 15.77
CA LEU A 52 15.49 -1.37 14.68
C LEU A 52 16.94 -1.73 14.36
N VAL A 53 17.82 -0.74 14.17
CA VAL A 53 19.24 -0.98 13.88
C VAL A 53 19.92 -1.74 15.02
N LEU A 54 19.68 -1.33 16.27
CA LEU A 54 20.22 -2.02 17.45
C LEU A 54 19.75 -3.48 17.52
N SER A 55 18.49 -3.74 17.15
CA SER A 55 17.95 -5.10 17.10
C SER A 55 18.67 -5.97 16.05
N LEU A 56 18.94 -5.42 14.87
CA LEU A 56 19.70 -6.13 13.83
C LEU A 56 21.14 -6.42 14.29
N VAL A 57 21.80 -5.46 14.93
CA VAL A 57 23.15 -5.64 15.51
C VAL A 57 23.13 -6.72 16.59
N ALA A 58 22.14 -6.72 17.48
CA ALA A 58 22.00 -7.71 18.53
C ALA A 58 21.82 -9.13 17.95
N VAL A 59 21.00 -9.28 16.91
CA VAL A 59 20.82 -10.56 16.21
C VAL A 59 22.11 -11.02 15.56
N GLN A 60 22.78 -10.13 14.82
CA GLN A 60 24.06 -10.44 14.18
C GLN A 60 25.11 -10.87 15.22
N TRP A 61 25.14 -10.20 16.37
CA TRP A 61 26.05 -10.53 17.46
C TRP A 61 25.76 -11.89 18.08
N LEU A 62 24.49 -12.23 18.29
CA LEU A 62 24.07 -13.53 18.79
C LEU A 62 24.47 -14.66 17.83
N VAL A 63 24.32 -14.44 16.52
CA VAL A 63 24.71 -15.41 15.49
C VAL A 63 26.23 -15.54 15.42
N ALA A 64 26.98 -14.44 15.42
CA ALA A 64 28.44 -14.45 15.36
C ALA A 64 29.13 -15.07 16.59
N ARG A 65 28.37 -15.26 17.68
CA ARG A 65 28.83 -15.95 18.90
C ARG A 65 28.62 -17.47 18.86
N ARG A 66 27.88 -18.00 17.88
CA ARG A 66 27.78 -19.44 17.61
C ARG A 66 28.84 -19.85 16.61
#